data_AF-A0A1X7TKD7-F1
#
_entry.id   AF-A0A1X7TKD7-F1
#
_cell.length_a   1.000
_cell.length_b   1.000
_cell.length_c   1.000
_cell.angle_alpha   90.00
_cell.angle_beta   90.00
_cell.angle_gamma   90.00
#
_symmetry.space_group_name_H-M   'P 1'
#
loop_
_entity.id
_entity.type
_entity.pdbx_description
1 polymer ?
#
loop_
_entity_poly.entity_id
_entity_poly.type
_entity_poly.pdbx_seq_one_letter_code
_entity_poly.pdbx_strand_id
1 'polypeptide(L)'
;MAAKTSSCSSSLCLFSSPLTIDQLIDVLNLLERCGFPQARWYELGLKLGLHKNTLDVLEAIFPRDITRCLTECLSKWLCRADNVDSKGGATFDSLSDALKSMNENAVADKLDQKKHKAKAIDIFNTHHPLLSQSLSDPLSVAIMLQKEGVITGQVLASVESASPSVSIQREILLAAIIVAIHSKYSLLQTFASVLCKFTGNIKLGTTIQRDYDKTFNDNTQMILDDETQESSESSSSDSNKSTPTNVAPLYIPQYKRQDFDVLYAKFAKMFSNVRKVVSKCPPPLEDLKMFIEDFDSDLETELSLIKNLQGVMRLIRKKCSLANIVILEAVVEHFEIDDAQKYINDYKREIDESCCNLSVDLCLNQPFDVVRASPPLKCETATYVLGWEATEHKLKDVTDIVSKSSGKFVKLVDIKSTQSITITCSFPHSLTGALIIKLSENLELLIKNGLMKLTVGYCTIWKKENIQEILEPLQEEVQEIKEQPHDLKEERVARLEEKETGGAAPQSVINQDILSIDTSVTIINRQLIKENKTSKQLEETLTTSYRIRRGIKMEIDHLQLLLTNKS
;
A
#
# COMPACT_ATOMS: atom_id res chain seq x y z
N MET A 1 37.03 19.52 -3.98
CA MET A 1 36.93 19.27 -5.44
C MET A 1 35.46 19.20 -5.79
N ALA A 2 34.94 20.21 -6.49
CA ALA A 2 33.54 20.28 -6.90
C ALA A 2 33.32 19.34 -8.10
N ALA A 3 32.74 18.16 -7.83
CA ALA A 3 32.26 17.29 -8.88
C ALA A 3 30.92 17.83 -9.41
N LYS A 4 30.95 18.23 -10.69
CA LYS A 4 29.88 18.68 -11.58
C LYS A 4 28.46 18.26 -11.15
N THR A 5 27.66 19.23 -10.74
CA THR A 5 26.20 19.18 -10.64
C THR A 5 25.48 19.31 -11.99
N SER A 6 26.20 19.38 -13.12
CA SER A 6 25.62 19.69 -14.44
C SER A 6 24.78 18.55 -15.06
N SER A 7 24.76 17.36 -14.46
CA SER A 7 23.96 16.22 -14.97
C SER A 7 22.50 16.24 -14.50
N CYS A 8 22.18 16.96 -13.42
CA CYS A 8 20.79 17.03 -12.93
C CYS A 8 19.96 18.05 -13.72
N SER A 9 20.57 19.16 -14.17
CA SER A 9 19.89 20.24 -14.90
C SER A 9 19.34 19.78 -16.25
N SER A 10 20.05 18.90 -16.96
CA SER A 10 19.64 18.38 -18.28
C SER A 10 18.46 17.40 -18.21
N SER A 11 18.33 16.65 -17.12
CA SER A 11 17.22 15.69 -16.93
C SER A 11 15.88 16.39 -16.60
N LEU A 12 15.96 17.60 -16.03
CA LEU A 12 14.81 18.39 -15.58
C LEU A 12 14.06 19.07 -16.74
N CYS A 13 14.78 19.54 -17.77
CA CYS A 13 14.15 20.15 -18.93
C CYS A 13 13.33 19.15 -19.75
N LEU A 14 13.61 17.84 -19.67
CA LEU A 14 12.96 16.84 -20.51
C LEU A 14 11.47 16.77 -20.24
N PHE A 15 11.07 16.57 -18.99
CA PHE A 15 9.68 16.29 -18.66
C PHE A 15 8.78 17.55 -18.50
N SER A 16 9.28 18.70 -18.96
CA SER A 16 8.51 19.94 -19.08
C SER A 16 7.58 19.88 -20.29
N SER A 17 6.37 20.40 -20.15
CA SER A 17 5.40 20.54 -21.24
C SER A 17 5.28 22.01 -21.67
N PRO A 18 5.18 22.33 -22.97
CA PRO A 18 5.21 21.42 -24.12
C PRO A 18 6.64 20.98 -24.49
N LEU A 19 6.76 19.82 -25.15
CA LEU A 19 8.02 19.39 -25.74
C LEU A 19 8.32 20.19 -27.02
N THR A 20 9.59 20.48 -27.27
CA THR A 20 10.07 21.17 -28.47
C THR A 20 11.05 20.30 -29.26
N ILE A 21 11.35 20.70 -30.49
CA ILE A 21 12.31 20.02 -31.35
C ILE A 21 13.71 19.89 -30.71
N ASP A 22 14.07 20.80 -29.81
CA ASP A 22 15.36 20.79 -29.11
C ASP A 22 15.55 19.54 -28.22
N GLN A 23 14.45 18.88 -27.84
CA GLN A 23 14.44 17.68 -27.01
C GLN A 23 14.40 16.38 -27.82
N LEU A 24 14.51 16.43 -29.16
CA LEU A 24 14.41 15.26 -30.03
C LEU A 24 15.38 14.14 -29.64
N ILE A 25 16.65 14.48 -29.40
CA ILE A 25 17.68 13.52 -29.00
C ILE A 25 17.35 12.88 -27.65
N ASP A 26 16.78 13.66 -26.72
CA ASP A 26 16.43 13.16 -25.40
C ASP A 26 15.23 12.22 -25.45
N VAL A 27 14.20 12.54 -26.26
CA VAL A 27 13.06 11.65 -26.49
C VAL A 27 13.51 10.35 -27.13
N LEU A 28 14.39 10.40 -28.14
CA LEU A 28 14.96 9.22 -28.79
C LEU A 28 15.71 8.32 -27.79
N ASN A 29 16.66 8.89 -27.05
CA ASN A 29 17.42 8.18 -26.03
C ASN A 29 16.50 7.57 -24.95
N LEU A 30 15.41 8.27 -24.62
CA LEU A 30 14.46 7.80 -23.62
C LEU A 30 13.66 6.60 -24.12
N LEU A 31 13.15 6.65 -25.35
CA LEU A 31 12.45 5.53 -25.99
C LEU A 31 13.35 4.30 -26.13
N GLU A 32 14.61 4.50 -26.54
CA GLU A 32 15.61 3.44 -26.62
C GLU A 32 15.84 2.78 -25.25
N ARG A 33 16.06 3.60 -24.20
CA ARG A 33 16.22 3.09 -22.82
C ARG A 33 14.95 2.46 -22.26
N CYS A 34 13.77 2.75 -22.81
CA CYS A 34 12.53 2.09 -22.44
C CYS A 34 12.33 0.76 -23.20
N GLY A 35 13.13 0.51 -24.24
CA GLY A 35 13.07 -0.70 -25.07
C GLY A 35 12.03 -0.62 -26.18
N PHE A 36 11.73 0.59 -26.67
CA PHE A 36 10.78 0.76 -27.77
C PHE A 36 11.29 0.09 -29.06
N PRO A 37 10.49 -0.78 -29.72
CA PRO A 37 10.87 -1.40 -30.98
C PRO A 37 10.82 -0.38 -32.12
N GLN A 38 11.99 0.14 -32.54
CA GLN A 38 12.09 1.19 -33.56
C GLN A 38 11.37 0.84 -34.89
N ALA A 39 11.25 -0.44 -35.22
CA ALA A 39 10.52 -0.92 -36.40
C ALA A 39 9.02 -0.52 -36.40
N ARG A 40 8.43 -0.26 -35.23
CA ARG A 40 7.03 0.17 -35.08
C ARG A 40 6.84 1.70 -35.16
N TRP A 41 7.84 2.44 -35.63
CA TRP A 41 7.78 3.91 -35.75
C TRP A 41 6.56 4.41 -36.55
N TYR A 42 6.16 3.67 -37.60
CA TYR A 42 5.04 4.05 -38.46
C TYR A 42 3.71 4.03 -37.69
N GLU A 43 3.48 2.95 -36.94
CA GLU A 43 2.30 2.84 -36.08
C GLU A 43 2.31 3.90 -34.97
N LEU A 44 3.46 4.12 -34.34
CA LEU A 44 3.63 5.18 -33.35
C LEU A 44 3.30 6.55 -33.94
N GLY A 45 3.79 6.88 -35.12
CA GLY A 45 3.51 8.14 -35.82
C GLY A 45 2.01 8.37 -36.04
N LEU A 46 1.28 7.34 -36.47
CA LEU A 46 -0.18 7.40 -36.62
C LEU A 46 -0.89 7.67 -35.28
N LYS A 47 -0.47 6.98 -34.21
CA LYS A 47 -1.06 7.16 -32.87
C LYS A 47 -0.77 8.55 -32.30
N LEU A 48 0.39 9.12 -32.62
CA LEU A 48 0.78 10.48 -32.25
C LEU A 48 0.07 11.58 -33.07
N GLY A 49 -0.71 11.21 -34.10
CA GLY A 49 -1.51 12.14 -34.89
C GLY A 49 -0.88 12.57 -36.22
N LEU A 50 0.21 11.94 -36.66
CA LEU A 50 0.76 12.15 -38.00
C LEU A 50 -0.14 11.50 -39.05
N HIS A 51 -0.26 12.15 -40.22
CA HIS A 51 -1.05 11.62 -41.32
C HIS A 51 -0.30 10.50 -42.03
N LYS A 52 -1.07 9.56 -42.60
CA LYS A 52 -0.52 8.47 -43.43
C LYS A 52 0.39 8.99 -44.53
N ASN A 53 -0.03 10.04 -45.25
CA ASN A 53 0.75 10.64 -46.33
C ASN A 53 2.12 11.14 -45.84
N THR A 54 2.19 11.73 -44.64
CA THR A 54 3.45 12.19 -44.02
C THR A 54 4.39 11.03 -43.77
N LEU A 55 3.88 9.92 -43.23
CA LEU A 55 4.67 8.72 -42.93
C LEU A 55 5.10 7.98 -44.19
N ASP A 56 4.23 7.85 -45.19
CA ASP A 56 4.54 7.24 -46.49
C ASP A 56 5.68 7.99 -47.21
N VAL A 57 5.69 9.33 -47.11
CA VAL A 57 6.79 10.16 -47.61
C VAL A 57 8.10 9.88 -46.87
N LEU A 58 8.07 9.74 -45.55
CA LEU A 58 9.27 9.40 -44.76
C LEU A 58 9.82 8.01 -45.11
N GLU A 59 8.95 7.03 -45.31
CA GLU A 59 9.34 5.67 -45.71
C GLU A 59 9.95 5.64 -47.12
N ALA A 60 9.42 6.45 -48.05
CA ALA A 60 9.94 6.57 -49.40
C ALA A 60 11.30 7.30 -49.49
N ILE A 61 11.52 8.30 -48.63
CA ILE A 61 12.79 9.07 -48.59
C ILE A 61 13.91 8.26 -47.92
N PHE A 62 13.58 7.50 -46.87
CA PHE A 62 14.56 6.75 -46.07
C PHE A 62 14.31 5.23 -46.13
N PRO A 63 14.27 4.63 -47.34
CA PRO A 63 13.97 3.22 -47.46
C PRO A 63 15.06 2.40 -46.77
N ARG A 64 14.65 1.50 -45.87
CA ARG A 64 15.52 0.61 -45.07
C ARG A 64 16.29 1.27 -43.92
N ASP A 65 16.12 2.56 -43.66
CA ASP A 65 16.74 3.25 -42.50
C ASP A 65 15.69 3.54 -41.42
N ILE A 66 15.37 2.50 -40.64
CA ILE A 66 14.34 2.53 -39.60
C ILE A 66 14.63 3.60 -38.54
N THR A 67 15.89 3.74 -38.14
CA THR A 67 16.30 4.70 -37.11
C THR A 67 16.10 6.13 -37.59
N ARG A 68 16.39 6.41 -38.87
CA ARG A 68 16.15 7.72 -39.46
C ARG A 68 14.66 7.99 -39.66
N CYS A 69 13.87 6.99 -40.07
CA CYS A 69 12.41 7.14 -40.12
C CYS A 69 11.81 7.47 -38.76
N LEU A 70 12.24 6.79 -37.68
CA LEU A 70 11.80 7.11 -36.32
C LEU A 70 12.21 8.53 -35.89
N THR A 71 13.45 8.92 -36.19
CA THR A 71 13.98 10.25 -35.86
C THR A 71 13.15 11.36 -36.52
N GLU A 72 12.88 11.23 -37.81
CA GLU A 72 12.09 12.21 -38.56
C GLU A 72 10.61 12.18 -38.16
N CYS A 73 10.05 11.01 -37.87
CA CYS A 73 8.71 10.85 -37.32
C CYS A 73 8.56 11.63 -35.99
N LEU A 74 9.50 11.44 -35.06
CA LEU A 74 9.48 12.17 -33.78
C LEU A 74 9.76 13.66 -33.98
N SER A 75 10.60 14.05 -34.95
CA SER A 75 10.79 15.45 -35.32
C SER A 75 9.48 16.10 -35.77
N LYS A 76 8.71 15.43 -36.64
CA LYS A 76 7.39 15.92 -37.10
C LYS A 76 6.39 16.03 -35.96
N TRP A 77 6.39 15.05 -35.05
CA TRP A 77 5.56 15.10 -33.84
C TRP A 77 5.94 16.28 -32.92
N LEU A 78 7.24 16.48 -32.64
CA LEU A 78 7.73 17.60 -31.82
C LEU A 78 7.47 18.97 -32.46
N CYS A 79 7.46 19.04 -33.79
CA CYS A 79 7.05 20.23 -34.54
C CYS A 79 5.52 20.40 -34.63
N ARG A 80 4.74 19.53 -33.97
CA ARG A 80 3.26 19.58 -33.93
C ARG A 80 2.62 19.54 -35.33
N ALA A 81 3.18 18.74 -36.23
CA ALA A 81 2.64 18.59 -37.58
C ALA A 81 1.26 17.89 -37.57
N ASP A 82 0.52 17.99 -38.67
CA ASP A 82 -0.71 17.25 -38.91
C ASP A 82 -1.74 17.39 -37.77
N ASN A 83 -2.22 16.26 -37.22
CA ASN A 83 -3.24 16.21 -36.18
C ASN A 83 -2.65 15.97 -34.78
N VAL A 84 -1.36 16.25 -34.55
CA VAL A 84 -0.69 16.04 -33.25
C VAL A 84 -1.41 16.76 -32.11
N ASP A 85 -1.91 17.97 -32.36
CA ASP A 85 -2.62 18.76 -31.36
C ASP A 85 -3.95 18.13 -30.94
N SER A 86 -4.64 17.45 -31.86
CA SER A 86 -5.85 16.68 -31.56
C SER A 86 -5.59 15.44 -30.70
N LYS A 87 -4.31 15.03 -30.57
CA LYS A 87 -3.86 13.89 -29.76
C LYS A 87 -3.18 14.31 -28.45
N GLY A 88 -3.36 15.56 -28.03
CA GLY A 88 -2.76 16.08 -26.78
C GLY A 88 -1.42 16.80 -26.98
N GLY A 89 -1.04 17.09 -28.23
CA GLY A 89 0.15 17.86 -28.59
C GLY A 89 1.46 17.08 -28.42
N ALA A 90 2.59 17.77 -28.56
CA ALA A 90 3.91 17.19 -28.27
C ALA A 90 4.16 17.13 -26.76
N THR A 91 3.58 16.14 -26.07
CA THR A 91 3.72 15.97 -24.62
C THR A 91 4.07 14.54 -24.24
N PHE A 92 4.74 14.34 -23.10
CA PHE A 92 5.01 12.99 -22.61
C PHE A 92 3.74 12.18 -22.32
N ASP A 93 2.65 12.85 -21.95
CA ASP A 93 1.35 12.20 -21.74
C ASP A 93 0.81 11.66 -23.06
N SER A 94 0.79 12.47 -24.13
CA SER A 94 0.40 11.99 -25.47
C SER A 94 1.27 10.85 -25.99
N LEU A 95 2.58 10.86 -25.68
CA LEU A 95 3.50 9.79 -26.06
C LEU A 95 3.21 8.50 -25.29
N SER A 96 2.97 8.60 -23.97
CA SER A 96 2.58 7.47 -23.12
C SER A 96 1.24 6.88 -23.58
N ASP A 97 0.26 7.73 -23.89
CA ASP A 97 -1.06 7.33 -24.39
C ASP A 97 -0.96 6.65 -25.76
N ALA A 98 -0.14 7.19 -26.66
CA ALA A 98 0.14 6.57 -27.95
C ALA A 98 0.75 5.16 -27.78
N LEU A 99 1.75 5.00 -26.91
CA LEU A 99 2.37 3.72 -26.60
C LEU A 99 1.37 2.71 -26.01
N LYS A 100 0.52 3.15 -25.06
CA LYS A 100 -0.56 2.31 -24.51
C LYS A 100 -1.55 1.88 -25.61
N SER A 101 -1.93 2.81 -26.49
CA SER A 101 -2.89 2.55 -27.58
C SER A 101 -2.40 1.58 -28.66
N MET A 102 -1.08 1.34 -28.74
CA MET A 102 -0.45 0.34 -29.61
C MET A 102 -0.04 -0.93 -28.85
N ASN A 103 -0.53 -1.11 -27.62
CA ASN A 103 -0.23 -2.22 -26.71
C ASN A 103 1.23 -2.32 -26.25
N GLU A 104 2.01 -1.23 -26.34
CA GLU A 104 3.37 -1.13 -25.79
C GLU A 104 3.34 -0.68 -24.31
N ASN A 105 2.48 -1.34 -23.51
CA ASN A 105 2.24 -0.97 -22.11
C ASN A 105 3.51 -0.99 -21.27
N ALA A 106 4.39 -1.97 -21.47
CA ALA A 106 5.66 -2.05 -20.73
C ALA A 106 6.61 -0.87 -21.03
N VAL A 107 6.59 -0.35 -22.26
CA VAL A 107 7.38 0.82 -22.66
C VAL A 107 6.77 2.09 -22.05
N ALA A 108 5.45 2.21 -22.13
CA ALA A 108 4.70 3.32 -21.53
C ALA A 108 4.89 3.39 -20.00
N ASP A 109 4.79 2.25 -19.30
CA ASP A 109 4.98 2.20 -17.86
C ASP A 109 6.40 2.60 -17.44
N LYS A 110 7.42 2.16 -18.19
CA LYS A 110 8.81 2.59 -17.97
C LYS A 110 9.00 4.09 -18.22
N LEU A 111 8.33 4.62 -19.23
CA LEU A 111 8.34 6.05 -19.55
C LEU A 111 7.73 6.87 -18.41
N ASP A 112 6.53 6.49 -17.96
CA ASP A 112 5.80 7.10 -16.85
C ASP A 112 6.65 7.05 -15.57
N GLN A 113 7.27 5.90 -15.26
CA GLN A 113 8.17 5.77 -14.11
C GLN A 113 9.36 6.75 -14.17
N LYS A 114 9.97 6.94 -15.33
CA LYS A 114 11.09 7.89 -15.48
C LYS A 114 10.63 9.33 -15.33
N LYS A 115 9.48 9.69 -15.91
CA LYS A 115 8.83 10.99 -15.70
C LYS A 115 8.57 11.24 -14.22
N HIS A 116 8.03 10.25 -13.52
CA HIS A 116 7.72 10.37 -12.09
C HIS A 116 8.96 10.56 -11.23
N LYS A 117 10.04 9.82 -11.53
CA LYS A 117 11.34 9.98 -10.86
C LYS A 117 11.92 11.38 -11.06
N ALA A 118 11.90 11.90 -12.28
CA ALA A 118 12.39 13.25 -12.57
C ALA A 118 11.59 14.32 -11.79
N LYS A 119 10.25 14.23 -11.80
CA LYS A 119 9.38 15.14 -11.04
C LYS A 119 9.65 15.08 -9.53
N ALA A 120 9.85 13.89 -8.96
CA ALA A 120 10.16 13.78 -7.54
C ALA A 120 11.52 14.41 -7.20
N ILE A 121 12.53 14.23 -8.05
CA ILE A 121 13.83 14.89 -7.88
C ILE A 121 13.71 16.41 -7.95
N ASP A 122 12.86 16.94 -8.85
CA ASP A 122 12.60 18.38 -8.94
C ASP A 122 12.00 18.95 -7.65
N ILE A 123 10.99 18.27 -7.09
CA ILE A 123 10.40 18.65 -5.80
C ILE A 123 11.49 18.64 -4.71
N PHE A 124 12.30 17.59 -4.65
CA PHE A 124 13.39 17.52 -3.68
C PHE A 124 14.40 18.66 -3.84
N ASN A 125 14.82 18.96 -5.07
CA ASN A 125 15.78 20.02 -5.38
C ASN A 125 15.24 21.42 -5.05
N THR A 126 13.94 21.64 -5.25
CA THR A 126 13.25 22.88 -4.85
C THR A 126 13.41 23.15 -3.35
N HIS A 127 13.34 22.10 -2.53
CA HIS A 127 13.44 22.19 -1.08
C HIS A 127 14.86 21.95 -0.54
N HIS A 128 15.82 21.55 -1.39
CA HIS A 128 17.18 21.20 -1.00
C HIS A 128 17.94 22.29 -0.23
N PRO A 129 17.86 23.60 -0.61
CA PRO A 129 18.54 24.66 0.15
C PRO A 129 18.06 24.74 1.60
N LEU A 130 16.75 24.63 1.83
CA LEU A 130 16.17 24.65 3.17
C LEU A 130 16.52 23.39 3.95
N LEU A 131 16.53 22.22 3.31
CA LEU A 131 16.96 20.96 3.93
C LEU A 131 18.41 21.01 4.39
N SER A 132 19.29 21.57 3.56
CA SER A 132 20.73 21.72 3.86
C SER A 132 20.99 22.62 5.08
N GLN A 133 20.10 23.58 5.34
CA GLN A 133 20.22 24.51 6.47
C GLN A 133 19.55 23.99 7.75
N SER A 134 18.39 23.34 7.62
CA SER A 134 17.47 23.06 8.73
C SER A 134 17.62 21.69 9.39
N LEU A 135 18.34 20.74 8.78
CA LEU A 135 18.56 19.40 9.34
C LEU A 135 19.58 19.42 10.50
N SER A 136 19.13 19.69 11.72
CA SER A 136 19.99 19.81 12.90
C SER A 136 20.62 18.50 13.38
N ASP A 137 19.95 17.37 13.20
CA ASP A 137 20.43 16.04 13.60
C ASP A 137 20.34 15.03 12.44
N PRO A 138 21.29 15.06 11.50
CA PRO A 138 21.26 14.20 10.31
C PRO A 138 21.44 12.72 10.65
N LEU A 139 22.14 12.39 11.73
CA LEU A 139 22.40 11.01 12.12
C LEU A 139 21.10 10.33 12.57
N SER A 140 20.31 10.96 13.46
CA SER A 140 19.02 10.40 13.87
C SER A 140 18.05 10.24 12.69
N VAL A 141 18.06 11.20 11.75
CA VAL A 141 17.26 11.09 10.51
C VAL A 141 17.74 9.92 9.65
N ALA A 142 19.05 9.74 9.48
CA ALA A 142 19.62 8.63 8.74
C ALA A 142 19.22 7.27 9.34
N ILE A 143 19.29 7.12 10.67
CA ILE A 143 18.84 5.91 11.36
C ILE A 143 17.38 5.62 11.02
N MET A 144 16.51 6.65 11.03
CA MET A 144 15.10 6.46 10.73
C MET A 144 14.86 6.08 9.27
N LEU A 145 15.53 6.76 8.35
CA LEU A 145 15.43 6.47 6.92
C LEU A 145 15.97 5.08 6.56
N GLN A 146 17.00 4.61 7.25
CA GLN A 146 17.52 3.25 7.06
C GLN A 146 16.48 2.21 7.48
N LYS A 147 15.85 2.40 8.65
CA LYS A 147 14.81 1.48 9.14
C LYS A 147 13.56 1.47 8.25
N GLU A 148 13.21 2.62 7.67
CA GLU A 148 12.15 2.76 6.66
C GLU A 148 12.57 2.26 5.26
N GLY A 149 13.82 1.82 5.08
CA GLY A 149 14.33 1.28 3.81
C GLY A 149 14.56 2.34 2.72
N VAL A 150 14.65 3.62 3.08
CA VAL A 150 14.97 4.72 2.16
C VAL A 150 16.47 4.72 1.83
N ILE A 151 17.32 4.47 2.83
CA ILE A 151 18.79 4.41 2.66
C ILE A 151 19.34 3.05 3.12
N THR A 152 20.53 2.70 2.64
CA THR A 152 21.21 1.45 3.02
C THR A 152 22.01 1.60 4.32
N GLY A 153 22.37 0.47 4.94
CA GLY A 153 23.26 0.49 6.11
C GLY A 153 24.66 1.04 5.82
N GLN A 154 25.14 0.91 4.58
CA GLN A 154 26.41 1.52 4.17
C GLN A 154 26.35 3.05 4.21
N VAL A 155 25.23 3.65 3.78
CA VAL A 155 25.03 5.11 3.86
C VAL A 155 24.99 5.55 5.32
N LEU A 156 24.29 4.82 6.19
CA LEU A 156 24.24 5.14 7.62
C LEU A 156 25.65 5.13 8.24
N ALA A 157 26.44 4.09 7.99
CA ALA A 157 27.83 4.02 8.46
C ALA A 157 28.69 5.20 7.96
N SER A 158 28.50 5.62 6.70
CA SER A 158 29.17 6.82 6.17
C SER A 158 28.76 8.10 6.91
N VAL A 159 27.47 8.28 7.22
CA VAL A 159 26.98 9.42 8.01
C VAL A 159 27.54 9.37 9.44
N GLU A 160 27.60 8.20 10.07
CA GLU A 160 28.20 8.01 11.40
C GLU A 160 29.69 8.40 11.39
N SER A 161 30.44 7.94 10.39
CA SER A 161 31.88 8.20 10.26
C SER A 161 32.24 9.68 10.03
N ALA A 162 31.30 10.48 9.51
CA ALA A 162 31.46 11.92 9.31
C ALA A 162 31.31 12.75 10.59
N SER A 163 31.01 12.12 11.72
CA SER A 163 30.97 12.75 13.04
C SER A 163 32.35 13.36 13.40
N PRO A 164 32.41 14.55 14.04
CA PRO A 164 31.30 15.36 14.56
C PRO A 164 30.77 16.42 13.58
N SER A 165 31.12 16.37 12.28
CA SER A 165 30.76 17.42 11.33
C SER A 165 29.32 17.27 10.82
N VAL A 166 28.39 17.99 11.45
CA VAL A 166 26.98 18.02 11.06
C VAL A 166 26.79 18.43 9.59
N SER A 167 27.60 19.36 9.07
CA SER A 167 27.52 19.77 7.66
C SER A 167 27.84 18.63 6.70
N ILE A 168 28.91 17.88 6.96
CA ILE A 168 29.31 16.74 6.11
C ILE A 168 28.27 15.63 6.20
N GLN A 169 27.74 15.37 7.40
CA GLN A 169 26.64 14.41 7.60
C GLN A 169 25.40 14.75 6.78
N ARG A 170 25.00 16.04 6.73
CA ARG A 170 23.89 16.51 5.90
C ARG A 170 24.16 16.27 4.42
N GLU A 171 25.33 16.65 3.93
CA GLU A 171 25.69 16.50 2.52
C GLU A 171 25.63 15.04 2.07
N ILE A 172 26.21 14.12 2.87
CA ILE A 172 26.16 12.68 2.59
C ILE A 172 24.71 12.19 2.57
N LEU A 173 23.89 12.57 3.55
CA LEU A 173 22.51 12.12 3.67
C LEU A 173 21.64 12.62 2.52
N LEU A 174 21.72 13.91 2.18
CA LEU A 174 20.93 14.51 1.10
C LEU A 174 21.32 13.93 -0.26
N ALA A 175 22.62 13.68 -0.50
CA ALA A 175 23.07 12.98 -1.69
C ALA A 175 22.50 11.55 -1.77
N ALA A 176 22.45 10.83 -0.64
CA ALA A 176 21.87 9.49 -0.61
C ALA A 176 20.36 9.48 -0.87
N ILE A 177 19.62 10.49 -0.40
CA ILE A 177 18.18 10.62 -0.67
C ILE A 177 17.92 10.84 -2.16
N ILE A 178 18.74 11.64 -2.85
CA ILE A 178 18.65 11.81 -4.31
C ILE A 178 18.78 10.46 -5.02
N VAL A 179 19.74 9.61 -4.59
CA VAL A 179 19.93 8.27 -5.15
C VAL A 179 18.72 7.37 -4.85
N ALA A 180 18.17 7.45 -3.65
CA ALA A 180 16.97 6.70 -3.26
C ALA A 180 15.76 7.07 -4.13
N ILE A 181 15.52 8.36 -4.36
CA ILE A 181 14.41 8.86 -5.20
C ILE A 181 14.58 8.42 -6.66
N HIS A 182 15.81 8.41 -7.19
CA HIS A 182 16.11 7.86 -8.52
C HIS A 182 15.79 6.37 -8.64
N SER A 183 15.97 5.60 -7.56
CA SER A 183 15.56 4.20 -7.49
C SER A 183 14.03 4.09 -7.48
N LYS A 184 13.37 4.78 -6.54
CA LYS A 184 11.92 4.74 -6.34
C LYS A 184 11.41 6.11 -5.90
N TYR A 185 10.65 6.78 -6.77
CA TYR A 185 10.19 8.15 -6.57
C TYR A 185 9.30 8.31 -5.31
N SER A 186 8.56 7.28 -4.93
CA SER A 186 7.70 7.30 -3.74
C SER A 186 8.47 7.41 -2.43
N LEU A 187 9.79 7.14 -2.42
CA LEU A 187 10.62 7.31 -1.22
C LEU A 187 10.75 8.77 -0.81
N LEU A 188 10.47 9.73 -1.71
CA LEU A 188 10.35 11.14 -1.34
C LEU A 188 9.21 11.36 -0.33
N GLN A 189 8.07 10.70 -0.50
CA GLN A 189 6.95 10.78 0.42
C GLN A 189 7.31 10.19 1.79
N THR A 190 8.03 9.07 1.82
CA THR A 190 8.57 8.47 3.04
C THR A 190 9.52 9.43 3.75
N PHE A 191 10.44 10.06 3.01
CA PHE A 191 11.36 11.07 3.55
C PHE A 191 10.61 12.26 4.14
N ALA A 192 9.61 12.81 3.43
CA ALA A 192 8.78 13.90 3.92
C ALA A 192 8.04 13.54 5.22
N SER A 193 7.48 12.32 5.30
CA SER A 193 6.83 11.81 6.51
C SER A 193 7.80 11.68 7.68
N VAL A 194 9.03 11.21 7.44
CA VAL A 194 10.07 11.15 8.48
C VAL A 194 10.41 12.55 8.99
N LEU A 195 10.54 13.54 8.11
CA LEU A 195 10.76 14.94 8.52
C LEU A 195 9.63 15.46 9.41
N CYS A 196 8.38 15.19 9.04
CA CYS A 196 7.21 15.62 9.81
C CYS A 196 7.15 15.04 11.22
N LYS A 197 7.59 13.80 11.41
CA LYS A 197 7.34 13.04 12.63
C LYS A 197 8.53 12.96 13.58
N PHE A 198 9.74 12.96 13.03
CA PHE A 198 10.96 12.67 13.77
C PHE A 198 11.96 13.82 13.78
N THR A 199 11.58 14.98 13.25
CA THR A 199 12.46 16.16 13.22
C THR A 199 11.69 17.44 13.57
N GLY A 200 12.41 18.51 13.88
CA GLY A 200 11.83 19.85 14.03
C GLY A 200 11.30 20.46 12.71
N ASN A 201 11.50 19.78 11.57
CA ASN A 201 11.18 20.28 10.23
C ASN A 201 9.76 19.95 9.77
N ILE A 202 8.77 20.03 10.68
CA ILE A 202 7.38 19.69 10.41
C ILE A 202 6.82 20.50 9.23
N LYS A 203 7.06 21.81 9.22
CA LYS A 203 6.58 22.71 8.16
C LYS A 203 7.20 22.41 6.79
N LEU A 204 8.47 22.00 6.78
CA LEU A 204 9.19 21.67 5.54
C LEU A 204 8.74 20.30 5.02
N GLY A 205 8.65 19.29 5.88
CA GLY A 205 8.13 17.96 5.54
C GLY A 205 6.69 18.04 5.00
N THR A 206 5.81 18.82 5.64
CA THR A 206 4.43 19.01 5.16
C THR A 206 4.36 19.73 3.82
N THR A 207 5.33 20.61 3.54
CA THR A 207 5.41 21.30 2.25
C THR A 207 5.89 20.38 1.13
N ILE A 208 6.92 19.59 1.37
CA ILE A 208 7.38 18.55 0.42
C ILE A 208 6.25 17.56 0.13
N GLN A 209 5.51 17.14 1.16
CA GLN A 209 4.39 16.20 1.03
C GLN A 209 3.26 16.79 0.19
N ARG A 210 2.90 18.07 0.41
CA ARG A 210 1.90 18.78 -0.41
C ARG A 210 2.31 18.87 -1.88
N ASP A 211 3.56 19.23 -2.15
CA ASP A 211 4.06 19.34 -3.51
C ASP A 211 4.11 17.98 -4.22
N TYR A 212 4.47 16.93 -3.47
CA TYR A 212 4.38 15.54 -3.92
C TYR A 212 2.95 15.17 -4.28
N ASP A 213 1.99 15.38 -3.37
CA ASP A 213 0.60 15.00 -3.59
C ASP A 213 -0.03 15.75 -4.77
N LYS A 214 0.22 17.06 -4.89
CA LYS A 214 -0.20 17.86 -6.05
C LYS A 214 0.35 17.33 -7.38
N THR A 215 1.55 16.77 -7.36
CA THR A 215 2.23 16.33 -8.58
C THR A 215 1.80 14.93 -9.03
N PHE A 216 1.46 14.05 -8.08
CA PHE A 216 1.22 12.62 -8.36
C PHE A 216 -0.22 12.17 -8.13
N ASN A 217 -1.04 12.93 -7.41
CA ASN A 217 -2.40 12.50 -7.02
C ASN A 217 -3.53 13.29 -7.72
N ASP A 218 -3.21 14.31 -8.54
CA ASP A 218 -4.16 15.20 -9.23
C ASP A 218 -4.47 14.79 -10.69
N ASN A 219 -4.35 13.51 -11.06
CA ASN A 219 -4.81 13.02 -12.37
C ASN A 219 -6.34 12.76 -12.40
N THR A 220 -7.16 13.77 -12.11
CA THR A 220 -8.58 13.75 -12.52
C THR A 220 -8.67 14.41 -13.89
N GLN A 221 -8.43 13.62 -14.93
CA GLN A 221 -8.47 14.06 -16.31
C GLN A 221 -9.92 14.31 -16.75
N MET A 222 -10.10 15.49 -17.34
CA MET A 222 -11.28 15.91 -18.08
C MET A 222 -11.80 14.81 -19.02
N ILE A 223 -13.08 14.49 -18.90
CA ILE A 223 -13.88 14.01 -20.03
C ILE A 223 -14.98 15.05 -20.20
N LEU A 224 -14.87 15.79 -21.32
CA LEU A 224 -15.96 16.56 -21.89
C LEU A 224 -16.99 15.54 -22.38
N ASP A 225 -18.19 15.57 -21.81
CA ASP A 225 -19.31 14.80 -22.32
C ASP A 225 -19.72 15.40 -23.68
N ASP A 226 -19.57 14.56 -24.69
CA ASP A 226 -20.03 14.74 -26.06
C ASP A 226 -21.56 14.82 -26.11
N GLU A 227 -22.04 15.73 -26.95
CA GLU A 227 -23.46 16.04 -27.12
C GLU A 227 -24.17 14.93 -27.89
N THR A 228 -25.34 14.50 -27.40
CA THR A 228 -26.42 14.10 -28.31
C THR A 228 -27.68 14.88 -27.99
N GLN A 229 -28.11 15.62 -29.01
CA GLN A 229 -29.21 16.57 -29.06
C GLN A 229 -30.59 15.95 -28.78
N GLU A 230 -31.48 16.75 -28.19
CA GLU A 230 -32.67 17.27 -28.89
C GLU A 230 -33.31 18.45 -28.12
N SER A 231 -33.35 19.61 -28.80
CA SER A 231 -34.34 20.73 -28.76
C SER A 231 -34.96 21.18 -27.42
N SER A 232 -35.04 22.45 -27.02
CA SER A 232 -35.09 23.74 -27.74
C SER A 232 -35.02 24.93 -26.74
N GLU A 233 -34.24 25.95 -27.10
CA GLU A 233 -34.32 27.42 -26.84
C GLU A 233 -35.10 27.94 -25.60
N SER A 234 -34.56 28.75 -24.68
CA SER A 234 -33.97 30.08 -24.88
C SER A 234 -33.13 30.59 -23.68
N SER A 235 -32.07 31.37 -23.98
CA SER A 235 -31.14 32.17 -23.14
C SER A 235 -31.74 32.90 -21.92
N SER A 236 -31.07 33.09 -20.79
CA SER A 236 -29.78 33.80 -20.61
C SER A 236 -29.03 33.39 -19.32
N SER A 237 -27.71 33.29 -19.44
CA SER A 237 -26.75 32.92 -18.40
C SER A 237 -26.52 34.03 -17.36
N ASP A 238 -26.52 33.66 -16.08
CA ASP A 238 -25.66 34.27 -15.07
C ASP A 238 -25.12 33.18 -14.14
N SER A 239 -23.80 33.26 -13.95
CA SER A 239 -22.89 32.37 -13.25
C SER A 239 -23.23 32.15 -11.77
N ASN A 240 -23.17 30.89 -11.30
CA ASN A 240 -22.42 30.49 -10.10
C ASN A 240 -22.29 28.95 -10.01
N LYS A 241 -21.03 28.50 -10.12
CA LYS A 241 -20.59 27.10 -10.12
C LYS A 241 -20.37 26.64 -8.68
N SER A 242 -21.27 25.81 -8.15
CA SER A 242 -21.02 24.99 -6.95
C SER A 242 -20.58 23.58 -7.38
N THR A 243 -19.47 23.14 -6.79
CA THR A 243 -18.73 21.90 -7.09
C THR A 243 -19.48 20.64 -6.64
N PRO A 244 -19.64 19.60 -7.48
CA PRO A 244 -20.05 18.27 -7.02
C PRO A 244 -18.85 17.51 -6.46
N THR A 245 -19.02 16.93 -5.26
CA THR A 245 -18.09 15.98 -4.65
C THR A 245 -18.12 14.68 -5.45
N ASN A 246 -17.27 14.57 -6.47
CA ASN A 246 -17.08 13.36 -7.26
C ASN A 246 -16.10 12.43 -6.54
N VAL A 247 -16.64 11.49 -5.76
CA VAL A 247 -15.91 10.30 -5.29
C VAL A 247 -15.87 9.31 -6.46
N ALA A 248 -14.68 8.79 -6.80
CA ALA A 248 -14.53 7.78 -7.84
C ALA A 248 -15.46 6.57 -7.55
N PRO A 249 -16.12 5.98 -8.57
CA PRO A 249 -16.93 4.79 -8.36
C PRO A 249 -16.06 3.66 -7.84
N LEU A 250 -16.36 3.18 -6.64
CA LEU A 250 -15.79 1.95 -6.10
C LEU A 250 -16.09 0.82 -7.10
N TYR A 251 -15.06 0.21 -7.69
CA TYR A 251 -15.25 -0.97 -8.54
C TYR A 251 -15.66 -2.14 -7.64
N ILE A 252 -16.96 -2.42 -7.57
CA ILE A 252 -17.51 -3.63 -6.96
C ILE A 252 -17.45 -4.72 -8.04
N PRO A 253 -16.64 -5.78 -7.89
CA PRO A 253 -16.61 -6.88 -8.84
C PRO A 253 -18.02 -7.44 -9.07
N GLN A 254 -18.38 -7.75 -10.32
CA GLN A 254 -19.77 -8.10 -10.69
C GLN A 254 -20.35 -9.30 -9.92
N TYR A 255 -19.51 -10.23 -9.45
CA TYR A 255 -19.93 -11.38 -8.64
C TYR A 255 -20.19 -11.03 -7.15
N LYS A 256 -19.84 -9.82 -6.71
CA LYS A 256 -20.01 -9.29 -5.33
C LYS A 256 -21.21 -8.34 -5.18
N ARG A 257 -21.95 -8.09 -6.28
CA ARG A 257 -23.10 -7.17 -6.31
C ARG A 257 -24.29 -7.66 -5.49
N GLN A 258 -24.47 -8.98 -5.40
CA GLN A 258 -25.61 -9.61 -4.74
C GLN A 258 -25.71 -9.28 -3.25
N ASP A 259 -24.58 -9.23 -2.53
CA ASP A 259 -24.56 -8.87 -1.10
C ASP A 259 -24.95 -7.41 -0.88
N PHE A 260 -24.50 -6.51 -1.75
CA PHE A 260 -24.87 -5.10 -1.69
C PHE A 260 -26.33 -4.87 -2.12
N ASP A 261 -26.84 -5.62 -3.10
CA ASP A 261 -28.23 -5.54 -3.54
C ASP A 261 -29.20 -5.85 -2.39
N VAL A 262 -28.85 -6.82 -1.52
CA VAL A 262 -29.60 -7.12 -0.30
C VAL A 262 -29.59 -5.94 0.67
N LEU A 263 -28.43 -5.28 0.88
CA LEU A 263 -28.33 -4.09 1.73
C LEU A 263 -29.13 -2.91 1.16
N TYR A 264 -29.04 -2.68 -0.16
CA TYR A 264 -29.82 -1.65 -0.85
C TYR A 264 -31.32 -1.91 -0.79
N ALA A 265 -31.75 -3.17 -0.87
CA ALA A 265 -33.15 -3.54 -0.71
C ALA A 265 -33.65 -3.24 0.72
N LYS A 266 -32.86 -3.56 1.75
CA LYS A 266 -33.17 -3.23 3.15
C LYS A 266 -33.26 -1.71 3.37
N PHE A 267 -32.31 -0.94 2.83
CA PHE A 267 -32.34 0.52 2.89
C PHE A 267 -33.57 1.11 2.19
N ALA A 268 -33.88 0.63 0.99
CA ALA A 268 -35.06 1.06 0.24
C ALA A 268 -36.36 0.75 0.99
N LYS A 269 -36.44 -0.43 1.63
CA LYS A 269 -37.57 -0.86 2.46
C LYS A 269 -37.74 0.05 3.67
N MET A 270 -36.66 0.31 4.43
CA MET A 270 -36.67 1.24 5.57
C MET A 270 -37.16 2.62 5.14
N PHE A 271 -36.55 3.20 4.11
CA PHE A 271 -36.88 4.56 3.68
C PHE A 271 -38.32 4.65 3.16
N SER A 272 -38.81 3.61 2.48
CA SER A 272 -40.21 3.53 2.03
C SER A 272 -41.18 3.50 3.21
N ASN A 273 -40.88 2.73 4.26
CA ASN A 273 -41.72 2.63 5.44
C ASN A 273 -41.74 3.95 6.22
N VAL A 274 -40.58 4.57 6.45
CA VAL A 274 -40.48 5.89 7.10
C VAL A 274 -41.28 6.92 6.30
N ARG A 275 -41.10 6.98 4.97
CA ARG A 275 -41.87 7.89 4.12
C ARG A 275 -43.38 7.68 4.24
N LYS A 276 -43.85 6.43 4.34
CA LYS A 276 -45.28 6.12 4.53
C LYS A 276 -45.78 6.63 5.88
N VAL A 277 -45.01 6.47 6.96
CA VAL A 277 -45.38 6.97 8.30
C VAL A 277 -45.42 8.49 8.31
N VAL A 278 -44.37 9.15 7.81
CA VAL A 278 -44.29 10.62 7.70
C VAL A 278 -45.42 11.17 6.82
N SER A 279 -45.85 10.44 5.79
CA SER A 279 -47.00 10.87 4.96
C SER A 279 -48.35 10.72 5.66
N LYS A 280 -48.47 9.86 6.69
CA LYS A 280 -49.70 9.70 7.49
C LYS A 280 -49.84 10.76 8.57
N CYS A 281 -48.73 11.18 9.16
CA CYS A 281 -48.67 12.25 10.15
C CYS A 281 -47.55 13.23 9.75
N PRO A 282 -47.83 14.13 8.79
CA PRO A 282 -46.81 15.01 8.26
C PRO A 282 -46.46 16.12 9.24
N PRO A 283 -45.16 16.37 9.52
CA PRO A 283 -44.76 17.55 10.26
C PRO A 283 -45.07 18.81 9.44
N PRO A 284 -45.21 19.98 10.10
CA PRO A 284 -45.35 21.25 9.40
C PRO A 284 -44.17 21.47 8.46
N LEU A 285 -44.45 21.82 7.20
CA LEU A 285 -43.44 21.85 6.14
C LEU A 285 -42.34 22.88 6.43
N GLU A 286 -42.70 24.04 6.97
CA GLU A 286 -41.73 25.09 7.27
C GLU A 286 -40.88 24.75 8.50
N ASP A 287 -41.47 24.15 9.54
CA ASP A 287 -40.70 23.67 10.70
C ASP A 287 -39.69 22.58 10.29
N LEU A 288 -40.09 21.69 9.39
CA LEU A 288 -39.19 20.67 8.83
C LEU A 288 -38.05 21.28 8.01
N LYS A 289 -38.31 22.31 7.21
CA LYS A 289 -37.27 23.00 6.44
C LYS A 289 -36.29 23.71 7.36
N MET A 290 -36.81 24.49 8.32
CA MET A 290 -35.97 25.20 9.31
C MET A 290 -35.07 24.23 10.07
N PHE A 291 -35.61 23.09 10.53
CA PHE A 291 -34.80 22.08 11.21
C PHE A 291 -33.67 21.52 10.34
N ILE A 292 -33.92 21.29 9.05
CA ILE A 292 -32.88 20.76 8.15
C ILE A 292 -31.85 21.85 7.82
N GLU A 293 -32.27 23.11 7.68
CA GLU A 293 -31.36 24.26 7.50
C GLU A 293 -30.44 24.44 8.71
N ASP A 294 -30.99 24.30 9.93
CA ASP A 294 -30.22 24.32 11.17
C ASP A 294 -29.27 23.12 11.30
N PHE A 295 -29.63 21.98 10.72
CA PHE A 295 -28.81 20.76 10.73
C PHE A 295 -27.67 20.81 9.70
N ASP A 296 -27.93 21.32 8.50
CA ASP A 296 -26.97 21.43 7.39
C ASP A 296 -27.27 22.70 6.58
N SER A 297 -26.54 23.78 6.88
CA SER A 297 -26.72 25.09 6.25
C SER A 297 -26.48 25.07 4.73
N ASP A 298 -25.74 24.09 4.21
CA ASP A 298 -25.48 23.97 2.77
C ASP A 298 -26.76 23.58 1.98
N LEU A 299 -27.81 23.14 2.67
CA LEU A 299 -29.08 22.72 2.07
C LEU A 299 -30.10 23.85 1.87
N GLU A 300 -29.86 25.05 2.39
CA GLU A 300 -30.78 26.19 2.35
C GLU A 300 -31.28 26.49 0.93
N THR A 301 -30.36 26.55 -0.03
CA THR A 301 -30.70 26.82 -1.44
C THR A 301 -31.57 25.72 -2.07
N GLU A 302 -31.31 24.45 -1.75
CA GLU A 302 -32.11 23.30 -2.25
C GLU A 302 -33.50 23.24 -1.57
N LEU A 303 -33.58 23.59 -0.29
CA LEU A 303 -34.83 23.61 0.50
C LEU A 303 -35.77 24.73 0.08
N SER A 304 -35.23 25.92 -0.26
CA SER A 304 -36.01 27.06 -0.75
C SER A 304 -36.82 26.75 -2.02
N LEU A 305 -36.31 25.84 -2.87
CA LEU A 305 -36.94 25.41 -4.12
C LEU A 305 -38.03 24.34 -3.91
N ILE A 306 -38.07 23.72 -2.73
CA ILE A 306 -38.97 22.61 -2.43
C ILE A 306 -40.32 23.11 -1.91
N LYS A 307 -41.39 22.74 -2.62
CA LYS A 307 -42.77 23.17 -2.32
C LYS A 307 -43.60 22.17 -1.53
N ASN A 308 -43.11 20.95 -1.33
CA ASN A 308 -43.88 19.89 -0.69
C ASN A 308 -43.00 18.91 0.09
N LEU A 309 -43.63 18.18 1.01
CA LEU A 309 -43.00 17.18 1.86
C LEU A 309 -42.27 16.09 1.07
N GLN A 310 -42.78 15.70 -0.11
CA GLN A 310 -42.13 14.68 -0.95
C GLN A 310 -40.78 15.17 -1.50
N GLY A 311 -40.66 16.45 -1.83
CA GLY A 311 -39.41 17.07 -2.23
C GLY A 311 -38.39 17.04 -1.09
N VAL A 312 -38.82 17.35 0.14
CA VAL A 312 -37.95 17.32 1.33
C VAL A 312 -37.47 15.89 1.59
N MET A 313 -38.38 14.91 1.58
CA MET A 313 -38.03 13.50 1.73
C MET A 313 -37.13 12.97 0.60
N ARG A 314 -37.19 13.55 -0.61
CA ARG A 314 -36.26 13.22 -1.71
C ARG A 314 -34.88 13.80 -1.46
N LEU A 315 -34.79 15.02 -0.92
CA LEU A 315 -33.53 15.65 -0.54
C LEU A 315 -32.83 14.87 0.57
N ILE A 316 -33.56 14.53 1.65
CA ILE A 316 -33.07 13.68 2.74
C ILE A 316 -32.54 12.36 2.17
N ARG A 317 -33.29 11.70 1.27
CA ARG A 317 -32.84 10.46 0.63
C ARG A 317 -31.53 10.61 -0.14
N LYS A 318 -31.32 11.73 -0.84
CA LYS A 318 -30.08 11.99 -1.59
C LYS A 318 -28.88 12.19 -0.67
N LYS A 319 -29.10 12.73 0.53
CA LYS A 319 -28.04 12.94 1.53
C LYS A 319 -27.77 11.70 2.39
N CYS A 320 -28.69 10.74 2.42
CA CYS A 320 -28.46 9.46 3.08
C CYS A 320 -27.66 8.48 2.21
N SER A 321 -26.89 7.61 2.88
CA SER A 321 -26.25 6.42 2.31
C SER A 321 -26.63 5.18 3.12
N LEU A 322 -26.13 3.99 2.72
CA LEU A 322 -26.36 2.76 3.48
C LEU A 322 -25.92 2.88 4.95
N ALA A 323 -24.82 3.59 5.21
CA ALA A 323 -24.26 3.77 6.55
C ALA A 323 -24.66 5.11 7.19
N ASN A 324 -24.81 6.17 6.40
CA ASN A 324 -25.13 7.50 6.92
C ASN A 324 -26.62 7.80 6.73
N ILE A 325 -27.40 7.69 7.82
CA ILE A 325 -28.82 8.04 7.86
C ILE A 325 -29.10 9.15 8.87
N VAL A 326 -28.08 9.88 9.32
CA VAL A 326 -28.16 10.79 10.49
C VAL A 326 -29.22 11.87 10.29
N ILE A 327 -29.31 12.47 9.10
CA ILE A 327 -30.33 13.49 8.80
C ILE A 327 -31.76 12.93 8.88
N LEU A 328 -31.98 11.67 8.47
CA LEU A 328 -33.29 11.03 8.55
C LEU A 328 -33.64 10.69 10.01
N GLU A 329 -32.66 10.22 10.77
CA GLU A 329 -32.81 9.93 12.19
C GLU A 329 -33.12 11.19 13.01
N ALA A 330 -32.34 12.25 12.80
CA ALA A 330 -32.53 13.53 13.48
C ALA A 330 -33.93 14.12 13.22
N VAL A 331 -34.42 14.05 11.98
CA VAL A 331 -35.79 14.47 11.63
C VAL A 331 -36.82 13.61 12.36
N VAL A 332 -36.69 12.28 12.34
CA VAL A 332 -37.68 11.40 12.99
C VAL A 332 -37.70 11.59 14.50
N GLU A 333 -36.54 11.80 15.13
CA GLU A 333 -36.42 12.06 16.57
C GLU A 333 -36.98 13.43 16.95
N HIS A 334 -36.63 14.49 16.22
CA HIS A 334 -37.09 15.86 16.51
C HIS A 334 -38.60 16.02 16.41
N PHE A 335 -39.22 15.37 15.42
CA PHE A 335 -40.67 15.41 15.23
C PHE A 335 -41.42 14.27 15.95
N GLU A 336 -40.74 13.54 16.85
CA GLU A 336 -41.32 12.48 17.70
C GLU A 336 -42.14 11.43 16.91
N ILE A 337 -41.64 10.99 15.75
CA ILE A 337 -42.34 10.05 14.87
C ILE A 337 -41.99 8.61 15.27
N ASP A 338 -42.52 8.15 16.41
CA ASP A 338 -42.20 6.85 17.05
C ASP A 338 -42.28 5.64 16.10
N ASP A 339 -43.33 5.58 15.26
CA ASP A 339 -43.51 4.52 14.27
C ASP A 339 -42.38 4.48 13.24
N ALA A 340 -41.85 5.65 12.85
CA ALA A 340 -40.71 5.75 11.94
C ALA A 340 -39.40 5.39 12.65
N GLN A 341 -39.25 5.75 13.92
CA GLN A 341 -38.07 5.40 14.72
C GLN A 341 -37.89 3.89 14.81
N LYS A 342 -39.00 3.14 14.94
CA LYS A 342 -38.96 1.68 14.91
C LYS A 342 -38.33 1.12 13.62
N TYR A 343 -38.71 1.65 12.45
CA TYR A 343 -38.14 1.19 11.18
C TYR A 343 -36.66 1.55 11.02
N ILE A 344 -36.22 2.68 11.56
CA ILE A 344 -34.80 3.07 11.60
C ILE A 344 -34.02 2.12 12.50
N ASN A 345 -34.52 1.82 13.70
CA ASN A 345 -33.87 0.92 14.64
C ASN A 345 -33.79 -0.52 14.10
N ASP A 346 -34.88 -1.00 13.48
CA ASP A 346 -34.90 -2.31 12.82
C ASP A 346 -33.88 -2.37 11.67
N TYR A 347 -33.78 -1.32 10.86
CA TYR A 347 -32.78 -1.22 9.80
C TYR A 347 -31.35 -1.23 10.34
N LYS A 348 -31.05 -0.44 11.37
CA LYS A 348 -29.71 -0.42 12.01
C LYS A 348 -29.31 -1.82 12.46
N ARG A 349 -30.21 -2.52 13.16
CA ARG A 349 -30.00 -3.91 13.60
C ARG A 349 -29.78 -4.86 12.42
N GLU A 350 -30.61 -4.77 11.38
CA GLU A 350 -30.50 -5.62 10.19
C GLU A 350 -29.21 -5.37 9.38
N ILE A 351 -28.74 -4.12 9.30
CA ILE A 351 -27.48 -3.76 8.64
C ILE A 351 -26.30 -4.23 9.46
N ASP A 352 -26.30 -4.00 10.77
CA ASP A 352 -25.22 -4.47 11.66
C ASP A 352 -25.06 -5.99 11.56
N GLU A 353 -26.16 -6.74 11.57
CA GLU A 353 -26.15 -8.19 11.39
C GLU A 353 -25.64 -8.61 10.00
N SER A 354 -26.05 -7.90 8.95
CA SER A 354 -25.60 -8.20 7.58
C SER A 354 -24.12 -7.88 7.38
N CYS A 355 -23.66 -6.76 7.91
CA CYS A 355 -22.26 -6.33 7.89
C CYS A 355 -21.35 -7.31 8.64
N CYS A 356 -21.83 -7.89 9.74
CA CYS A 356 -21.13 -8.95 10.47
C CYS A 356 -20.91 -10.22 9.64
N ASN A 357 -21.71 -10.45 8.59
CA ASN A 357 -21.64 -11.61 7.72
C ASN A 357 -20.87 -11.36 6.41
N LEU A 358 -20.44 -10.13 6.15
CA LEU A 358 -19.65 -9.80 4.97
C LEU A 358 -18.31 -10.55 4.99
N SER A 359 -17.99 -11.22 3.88
CA SER A 359 -16.72 -11.91 3.70
C SER A 359 -15.54 -10.92 3.67
N VAL A 360 -14.39 -11.33 4.19
CA VAL A 360 -13.14 -10.55 4.09
C VAL A 360 -12.75 -10.28 2.63
N ASP A 361 -13.10 -11.20 1.72
CA ASP A 361 -12.86 -11.05 0.28
C ASP A 361 -13.46 -9.75 -0.30
N LEU A 362 -14.55 -9.23 0.28
CA LEU A 362 -15.19 -7.99 -0.17
C LEU A 362 -14.30 -6.74 0.01
N CYS A 363 -13.37 -6.76 0.95
CA CYS A 363 -12.53 -5.59 1.31
C CYS A 363 -11.06 -5.76 0.94
N LEU A 364 -10.69 -6.83 0.23
CA LEU A 364 -9.30 -7.09 -0.13
C LEU A 364 -8.74 -5.99 -1.02
N ASN A 365 -7.53 -5.55 -0.66
CA ASN A 365 -6.76 -4.51 -1.36
C ASN A 365 -7.45 -3.13 -1.39
N GLN A 366 -8.52 -2.94 -0.62
CA GLN A 366 -9.14 -1.63 -0.43
C GLN A 366 -8.61 -0.99 0.86
N PRO A 367 -8.17 0.28 0.81
CA PRO A 367 -7.84 1.02 2.02
C PRO A 367 -9.12 1.35 2.79
N PHE A 368 -9.08 1.17 4.12
CA PHE A 368 -10.18 1.54 5.01
C PHE A 368 -10.16 3.03 5.40
N ASP A 369 -9.08 3.75 5.09
CA ASP A 369 -8.99 5.18 5.39
C ASP A 369 -9.62 6.03 4.28
N VAL A 370 -10.70 6.74 4.63
CA VAL A 370 -11.46 7.63 3.74
C VAL A 370 -10.72 8.96 3.52
N VAL A 371 -9.84 9.33 4.46
CA VAL A 371 -8.99 10.53 4.35
C VAL A 371 -7.70 10.14 3.65
N ARG A 372 -7.36 10.81 2.54
CA ARG A 372 -6.07 10.68 1.83
C ARG A 372 -4.91 11.23 2.68
N ALA A 373 -4.69 10.64 3.86
CA ALA A 373 -3.49 10.86 4.63
C ALA A 373 -2.33 10.11 3.98
N SER A 374 -1.11 10.62 4.14
CA SER A 374 0.06 9.90 3.66
C SER A 374 0.18 8.52 4.32
N PRO A 375 0.66 7.50 3.59
CA PRO A 375 0.75 6.14 4.11
C PRO A 375 1.52 6.11 5.45
N PRO A 376 1.06 5.30 6.43
CA PRO A 376 1.78 5.16 7.69
C PRO A 376 3.19 4.63 7.42
N LEU A 377 4.16 5.14 8.18
CA LEU A 377 5.53 4.63 8.13
C LEU A 377 5.57 3.21 8.70
N LYS A 378 6.58 2.42 8.33
CA LYS A 378 6.70 1.05 8.85
C LYS A 378 6.72 1.06 10.38
N CYS A 379 7.41 1.99 11.03
CA CYS A 379 7.41 2.15 12.50
C CYS A 379 6.06 2.43 13.16
N GLU A 380 5.03 2.75 12.37
CA GLU A 380 3.66 3.02 12.80
C GLU A 380 2.69 1.91 12.37
N THR A 381 3.22 0.82 11.80
CA THR A 381 2.41 -0.30 11.31
C THR A 381 2.56 -1.54 12.17
N ALA A 382 1.43 -2.17 12.46
CA ALA A 382 1.36 -3.52 13.00
C ALA A 382 0.77 -4.44 11.94
N THR A 383 1.39 -5.59 11.72
CA THR A 383 0.98 -6.54 10.67
C THR A 383 0.73 -7.90 11.27
N TYR A 384 -0.45 -8.44 11.00
CA TYR A 384 -0.86 -9.80 11.34
C TYR A 384 -0.93 -10.60 10.04
N VAL A 385 -0.15 -11.66 9.95
CA VAL A 385 -0.26 -12.64 8.86
C VAL A 385 -0.96 -13.86 9.42
N LEU A 386 -2.19 -14.10 8.98
CA LEU A 386 -3.05 -15.20 9.40
C LEU A 386 -3.12 -16.22 8.28
N GLY A 387 -2.96 -17.51 8.60
CA GLY A 387 -3.10 -18.63 7.65
C GLY A 387 -4.54 -18.91 7.24
N TRP A 388 -5.32 -17.86 7.03
CA TRP A 388 -6.75 -17.90 6.70
C TRP A 388 -6.96 -17.86 5.19
N GLU A 389 -8.03 -18.51 4.74
CA GLU A 389 -8.60 -18.31 3.42
C GLU A 389 -9.68 -17.21 3.48
N ALA A 390 -9.64 -16.27 2.53
CA ALA A 390 -10.48 -15.06 2.54
C ALA A 390 -11.99 -15.34 2.36
N THR A 391 -12.33 -16.44 1.71
CA THR A 391 -13.71 -16.92 1.47
C THR A 391 -14.33 -17.55 2.71
N GLU A 392 -13.51 -18.14 3.59
CA GLU A 392 -13.96 -18.87 4.78
C GLU A 392 -14.18 -17.97 6.01
N HIS A 393 -13.64 -16.74 5.99
CA HIS A 393 -13.65 -15.83 7.15
C HIS A 393 -14.47 -14.56 6.88
N LYS A 394 -15.09 -14.04 7.93
CA LYS A 394 -15.91 -12.83 7.90
C LYS A 394 -15.11 -11.62 8.35
N LEU A 395 -15.50 -10.43 7.91
CA LEU A 395 -14.88 -9.17 8.34
C LEU A 395 -14.97 -8.96 9.85
N LYS A 396 -16.02 -9.51 10.48
CA LYS A 396 -16.16 -9.55 11.93
C LYS A 396 -15.01 -10.31 12.59
N ASP A 397 -14.56 -11.42 12.03
CA ASP A 397 -13.49 -12.24 12.61
C ASP A 397 -12.17 -11.46 12.65
N VAL A 398 -11.88 -10.70 11.59
CA VAL A 398 -10.73 -9.79 11.52
C VAL A 398 -10.84 -8.70 12.59
N THR A 399 -12.01 -8.04 12.67
CA THR A 399 -12.25 -6.96 13.63
C THR A 399 -12.16 -7.46 15.08
N ASP A 400 -12.68 -8.65 15.35
CA ASP A 400 -12.65 -9.31 16.65
C ASP A 400 -11.23 -9.65 17.06
N ILE A 401 -10.42 -10.22 16.15
CA ILE A 401 -9.03 -10.54 16.46
C ILE A 401 -8.24 -9.29 16.79
N VAL A 402 -8.31 -8.28 15.93
CA VAL A 402 -7.54 -7.04 16.11
C VAL A 402 -7.97 -6.35 17.40
N SER A 403 -9.27 -6.22 17.65
CA SER A 403 -9.79 -5.57 18.86
C SER A 403 -9.47 -6.35 20.14
N LYS A 404 -9.54 -7.69 20.14
CA LYS A 404 -9.17 -8.52 21.30
C LYS A 404 -7.68 -8.50 21.57
N SER A 405 -6.84 -8.56 20.54
CA SER A 405 -5.38 -8.63 20.70
C SER A 405 -4.73 -7.29 21.00
N SER A 406 -5.20 -6.22 20.35
CA SER A 406 -4.59 -4.90 20.40
C SER A 406 -5.49 -3.81 20.94
N GLY A 407 -6.73 -4.11 21.33
CA GLY A 407 -7.63 -3.13 21.91
C GLY A 407 -7.86 -1.93 21.01
N LYS A 408 -7.88 -0.74 21.60
CA LYS A 408 -8.02 0.54 20.89
C LYS A 408 -6.69 1.16 20.46
N PHE A 409 -5.58 0.42 20.54
CA PHE A 409 -4.26 0.94 20.21
C PHE A 409 -4.04 1.13 18.71
N VAL A 410 -4.79 0.39 17.88
CA VAL A 410 -4.57 0.34 16.43
C VAL A 410 -5.82 0.70 15.66
N LYS A 411 -5.63 1.22 14.44
CA LYS A 411 -6.66 1.47 13.44
C LYS A 411 -6.41 0.56 12.24
N LEU A 412 -7.44 -0.08 11.71
CA LEU A 412 -7.32 -0.91 10.51
C LEU A 412 -7.00 -0.04 9.29
N VAL A 413 -6.00 -0.44 8.49
CA VAL A 413 -5.55 0.28 7.29
C VAL A 413 -5.95 -0.46 6.03
N ASP A 414 -5.53 -1.71 5.90
CA ASP A 414 -5.85 -2.56 4.75
C ASP A 414 -5.86 -4.04 5.13
N ILE A 415 -6.52 -4.83 4.29
CA ILE A 415 -6.44 -6.29 4.33
C ILE A 415 -6.03 -6.76 2.94
N LYS A 416 -5.00 -7.59 2.87
CA LYS A 416 -4.47 -8.13 1.60
C LYS A 416 -4.51 -9.65 1.63
N SER A 417 -4.75 -10.25 0.48
CA SER A 417 -4.69 -11.70 0.28
C SER A 417 -3.77 -12.01 -0.89
N THR A 418 -2.78 -12.87 -0.64
CA THR A 418 -1.92 -13.45 -1.69
C THR A 418 -1.98 -14.97 -1.60
N GLN A 419 -1.59 -15.51 -0.44
CA GLN A 419 -1.68 -16.93 -0.05
C GLN A 419 -2.21 -17.11 1.38
N SER A 420 -2.30 -15.99 2.10
CA SER A 420 -2.71 -15.88 3.50
C SER A 420 -3.26 -14.48 3.70
N ILE A 421 -4.14 -14.28 4.68
CA ILE A 421 -4.67 -12.95 4.99
C ILE A 421 -3.63 -12.14 5.76
N THR A 422 -3.28 -10.99 5.21
CA THR A 422 -2.42 -9.99 5.87
C THR A 422 -3.27 -8.81 6.29
N ILE A 423 -3.35 -8.57 7.60
CA ILE A 423 -4.05 -7.42 8.18
C ILE A 423 -3.00 -6.38 8.53
N THR A 424 -3.13 -5.18 7.99
CA THR A 424 -2.28 -4.05 8.32
C THR A 424 -3.06 -3.07 9.17
N CYS A 425 -2.51 -2.71 10.32
CA CYS A 425 -3.05 -1.67 11.20
C CYS A 425 -2.03 -0.54 11.39
N SER A 426 -2.51 0.68 11.58
CA SER A 426 -1.71 1.84 11.96
C SER A 426 -1.86 2.14 13.44
N PHE A 427 -0.82 2.69 14.07
CA PHE A 427 -0.85 3.16 15.44
C PHE A 427 0.18 4.29 15.65
N PRO A 428 -0.02 5.18 16.64
CA PRO A 428 0.96 6.22 16.96
C PRO A 428 2.29 5.62 17.41
N HIS A 429 3.40 6.04 16.81
CA HIS A 429 4.74 5.50 17.12
C HIS A 429 5.09 5.54 18.62
N SER A 430 4.63 6.56 19.35
CA SER A 430 4.82 6.69 20.81
C SER A 430 4.25 5.53 21.62
N LEU A 431 3.29 4.78 21.06
CA LEU A 431 2.64 3.64 21.71
C LEU A 431 3.29 2.28 21.34
N THR A 432 4.42 2.27 20.62
CA THR A 432 5.10 1.04 20.18
C THR A 432 5.33 0.07 21.34
N GLY A 433 5.92 0.53 22.45
CA GLY A 433 6.20 -0.33 23.60
C GLY A 433 4.93 -0.90 24.24
N ALA A 434 3.91 -0.07 24.43
CA ALA A 434 2.62 -0.49 24.99
C ALA A 434 1.91 -1.51 24.10
N LEU A 435 1.91 -1.30 22.79
CA LEU A 435 1.33 -2.22 21.82
C LEU A 435 2.06 -3.57 21.80
N ILE A 436 3.39 -3.57 21.82
CA ILE A 436 4.19 -4.81 21.88
C ILE A 436 3.85 -5.61 23.14
N ILE A 437 3.77 -4.96 24.31
CA ILE A 437 3.41 -5.63 25.56
C ILE A 437 2.01 -6.25 25.44
N LYS A 438 1.03 -5.46 24.99
CA LYS A 438 -0.37 -5.91 24.87
C LYS A 438 -0.51 -7.08 23.90
N LEU A 439 0.16 -7.03 22.76
CA LEU A 439 0.16 -8.11 21.79
C LEU A 439 0.86 -9.36 22.30
N SER A 440 1.96 -9.19 23.05
CA SER A 440 2.68 -10.31 23.66
C SER A 440 1.84 -11.03 24.71
N GLU A 441 1.03 -10.29 25.49
CA GLU A 441 0.07 -10.87 26.44
C GLU A 441 -1.04 -11.68 25.75
N ASN A 442 -1.42 -11.30 24.53
CA ASN A 442 -2.48 -11.96 23.76
C ASN A 442 -1.94 -12.90 22.67
N LEU A 443 -0.64 -13.24 22.72
CA LEU A 443 0.02 -14.00 21.65
C LEU A 443 -0.54 -15.43 21.52
N GLU A 444 -0.81 -16.11 22.64
CA GLU A 444 -1.40 -17.46 22.61
C GLU A 444 -2.77 -17.48 21.93
N LEU A 445 -3.59 -16.45 22.16
CA LEU A 445 -4.88 -16.29 21.50
C LEU A 445 -4.68 -16.13 19.99
N LEU A 446 -3.73 -15.29 19.57
CA LEU A 446 -3.43 -15.09 18.16
C LEU A 446 -2.94 -16.37 17.47
N ILE A 447 -2.04 -17.13 18.12
CA ILE A 447 -1.54 -18.41 17.59
C ILE A 447 -2.68 -19.41 17.41
N LYS A 448 -3.57 -19.54 18.41
CA LYS A 448 -4.76 -20.41 18.32
C LYS A 448 -5.70 -20.02 17.17
N ASN A 449 -5.71 -18.74 16.80
CA ASN A 449 -6.48 -18.22 15.66
C ASN A 449 -5.70 -18.25 14.34
N GLY A 450 -4.62 -19.04 14.22
CA GLY A 450 -3.92 -19.25 12.95
C GLY A 450 -2.87 -18.19 12.61
N LEU A 451 -2.35 -17.45 13.59
CA LEU A 451 -1.26 -16.50 13.37
C LEU A 451 0.02 -17.18 12.87
N MET A 452 0.44 -16.78 11.68
CA MET A 452 1.69 -17.22 11.05
C MET A 452 2.82 -16.22 11.32
N LYS A 453 2.55 -14.92 11.38
CA LYS A 453 3.56 -13.89 11.66
C LYS A 453 2.93 -12.65 12.26
N LEU A 454 3.57 -12.07 13.27
CA LEU A 454 3.18 -10.81 13.90
C LEU A 454 4.37 -9.86 13.96
N THR A 455 4.20 -8.67 13.40
CA THR A 455 5.21 -7.61 13.43
C THR A 455 4.62 -6.30 13.93
N VAL A 456 5.40 -5.55 14.71
CA VAL A 456 5.09 -4.17 15.12
C VAL A 456 6.30 -3.31 14.79
N GLY A 457 6.11 -2.36 13.89
CA GLY A 457 7.22 -1.55 13.40
C GLY A 457 8.26 -2.41 12.69
N TYR A 458 9.48 -2.37 13.22
CA TYR A 458 10.60 -3.18 12.76
C TYR A 458 10.79 -4.46 13.57
N CYS A 459 10.00 -4.65 14.63
CA CYS A 459 10.11 -5.79 15.53
C CYS A 459 9.20 -6.93 15.05
N THR A 460 9.74 -8.14 14.97
CA THR A 460 8.94 -9.36 14.80
C THR A 460 8.67 -9.96 16.18
N ILE A 461 7.41 -9.96 16.59
CA ILE A 461 6.98 -10.55 17.88
C ILE A 461 6.89 -12.07 17.73
N TRP A 462 6.41 -12.54 16.57
CA TRP A 462 6.21 -13.95 16.30
C TRP A 462 6.36 -14.26 14.80
N LYS A 463 6.94 -15.42 14.47
CA LYS A 463 6.93 -16.01 13.13
C LYS A 463 6.87 -17.53 13.30
N LYS A 464 5.91 -18.18 12.63
CA LYS A 464 5.83 -19.63 12.55
C LYS A 464 6.96 -20.11 11.64
N GLU A 465 7.77 -21.02 12.16
CA GLU A 465 8.81 -21.69 11.38
C GLU A 465 8.15 -22.73 10.46
N ASN A 466 8.40 -22.64 9.16
CA ASN A 466 7.92 -23.65 8.20
C ASN A 466 8.89 -24.84 8.23
N ILE A 467 8.39 -26.02 8.55
CA ILE A 467 9.16 -27.27 8.54
C ILE A 467 9.79 -27.55 7.15
N GLN A 468 9.20 -27.04 6.07
CA GLN A 468 9.73 -27.15 4.70
C GLN A 468 11.03 -26.36 4.45
N GLU A 469 11.26 -25.20 5.09
CA GLU A 469 12.53 -24.47 4.97
C GLU A 469 13.71 -25.24 5.62
N ILE A 470 13.43 -26.22 6.48
CA ILE A 470 14.43 -27.10 7.09
C ILE A 470 14.68 -28.36 6.22
N LEU A 471 13.73 -28.71 5.33
CA LEU A 471 13.77 -29.93 4.52
C LEU A 471 14.58 -29.78 3.22
N GLU A 472 14.62 -28.59 2.61
CA GLU A 472 15.42 -28.33 1.40
C GLU A 472 16.93 -28.58 1.62
N PRO A 473 17.58 -28.08 2.70
CA PRO A 473 18.99 -28.39 2.98
C PRO A 473 19.24 -29.87 3.29
N LEU A 474 18.26 -30.57 3.87
CA LEU A 474 18.38 -31.98 4.23
C LEU A 474 18.21 -32.91 3.02
N GLN A 475 17.45 -32.50 2.01
CA GLN A 475 17.37 -33.23 0.74
C GLN A 475 18.68 -33.11 -0.04
N GLU A 476 19.35 -31.95 -0.02
CA GLU A 476 20.70 -31.80 -0.56
C GLU A 476 21.74 -32.63 0.22
N GLU A 477 21.72 -32.60 1.56
CA GLU A 477 22.63 -33.44 2.37
C GLU A 477 22.39 -34.95 2.18
N VAL A 478 21.13 -35.40 2.05
CA VAL A 478 20.81 -36.82 1.80
C VAL A 478 21.15 -37.25 0.36
N GLN A 479 21.09 -36.33 -0.60
CA GLN A 479 21.52 -36.59 -1.98
C GLN A 479 23.05 -36.65 -2.08
N GLU A 480 23.78 -35.78 -1.38
CA GLU A 480 25.25 -35.83 -1.27
C GLU A 480 25.74 -37.13 -0.60
N ILE A 481 25.00 -37.66 0.39
CA ILE A 481 25.33 -38.95 1.03
C ILE A 481 25.04 -40.15 0.11
N LYS A 482 24.09 -40.02 -0.84
CA LYS A 482 23.79 -41.06 -1.85
C LYS A 482 24.73 -41.05 -3.05
N GLU A 483 25.37 -39.92 -3.35
CA GLU A 483 26.29 -39.78 -4.49
C GLU A 483 27.77 -40.06 -4.16
N GLN A 484 28.11 -40.38 -2.91
CA GLN A 484 29.43 -40.90 -2.62
C GLN A 484 29.61 -42.31 -3.22
N PRO A 485 30.64 -42.55 -4.04
CA PRO A 485 30.86 -43.85 -4.66
C PRO A 485 31.05 -44.93 -3.60
N HIS A 486 30.40 -46.07 -3.84
CA HIS A 486 30.77 -47.37 -3.28
C HIS A 486 32.25 -47.65 -3.61
N ASP A 487 33.16 -47.27 -2.72
CA ASP A 487 34.49 -47.88 -2.60
C ASP A 487 35.11 -47.53 -1.25
N LEU A 488 35.90 -48.46 -0.71
CA LEU A 488 36.40 -48.55 0.66
C LEU A 488 35.48 -49.30 1.65
N LYS A 489 34.92 -50.43 1.20
CA LYS A 489 34.54 -51.52 2.12
C LYS A 489 35.67 -52.53 2.40
N GLU A 490 36.86 -52.38 1.82
CA GLU A 490 37.96 -53.36 2.03
C GLU A 490 39.10 -52.89 2.96
N GLU A 491 39.16 -51.64 3.41
CA GLU A 491 40.32 -51.15 4.18
C GLU A 491 40.08 -50.93 5.69
N ARG A 492 38.91 -51.32 6.21
CA ARG A 492 38.61 -51.25 7.66
C ARG A 492 38.20 -52.56 8.31
N VAL A 493 38.09 -53.65 7.54
CA VAL A 493 37.90 -55.01 8.09
C VAL A 493 39.24 -55.61 8.55
N ALA A 494 40.37 -55.15 8.01
CA ALA A 494 41.71 -55.62 8.37
C ALA A 494 42.32 -55.05 9.68
N ARG A 495 41.56 -54.30 10.49
CA ARG A 495 42.02 -53.80 11.81
C ARG A 495 41.17 -54.27 13.01
N LEU A 496 40.35 -55.30 12.83
CA LEU A 496 39.60 -55.91 13.94
C LEU A 496 39.70 -57.44 14.00
N GLU A 497 40.57 -58.08 13.20
CA GLU A 497 40.79 -59.54 13.23
C GLU A 497 42.15 -59.97 13.82
N GLU A 498 42.67 -59.22 14.80
CA GLU A 498 43.66 -59.75 15.75
C GLU A 498 43.13 -59.61 17.17
N LYS A 499 42.18 -60.50 17.51
CA LYS A 499 41.87 -61.09 18.83
C LYS A 499 40.40 -61.50 18.86
N GLU A 500 40.11 -62.68 18.34
CA GLU A 500 39.75 -63.80 19.21
C GLU A 500 39.50 -65.04 18.35
N THR A 501 40.19 -66.08 18.77
CA THR A 501 40.21 -67.43 18.22
C THR A 501 38.88 -68.14 18.39
N GLY A 502 38.45 -68.81 17.31
CA GLY A 502 38.05 -70.21 17.37
C GLY A 502 36.55 -70.50 17.51
N GLY A 503 35.95 -70.99 16.42
CA GLY A 503 34.87 -71.97 16.51
C GLY A 503 33.70 -71.80 15.53
N ALA A 504 33.71 -72.63 14.48
CA ALA A 504 32.57 -73.20 13.75
C ALA A 504 31.66 -72.29 12.89
N ALA A 505 31.68 -72.56 11.58
CA ALA A 505 30.57 -72.30 10.65
C ALA A 505 29.57 -73.50 10.68
N PRO A 506 28.40 -73.50 9.97
CA PRO A 506 27.85 -72.46 9.08
C PRO A 506 26.32 -72.22 9.19
N GLN A 507 25.82 -71.30 8.35
CA GLN A 507 24.44 -71.12 7.85
C GLN A 507 23.36 -70.53 8.78
N SER A 508 22.93 -69.29 8.51
CA SER A 508 21.67 -69.04 7.78
C SER A 508 21.37 -67.55 7.64
N VAL A 509 20.85 -67.19 6.47
CA VAL A 509 20.10 -65.98 6.10
C VAL A 509 19.29 -65.40 7.27
N ILE A 510 19.35 -64.07 7.45
CA ILE A 510 18.25 -63.15 7.84
C ILE A 510 18.88 -61.86 8.45
N ASN A 511 18.31 -60.70 8.07
CA ASN A 511 18.46 -59.34 8.63
C ASN A 511 19.37 -58.32 7.90
N GLN A 512 18.91 -57.85 6.74
CA GLN A 512 19.14 -56.46 6.31
C GLN A 512 18.13 -55.47 6.94
N ASP A 513 17.03 -55.95 7.53
CA ASP A 513 15.99 -55.10 8.12
C ASP A 513 16.30 -54.60 9.54
N ILE A 514 17.18 -55.28 10.30
CA ILE A 514 17.54 -54.84 11.67
C ILE A 514 18.45 -53.60 11.66
N LEU A 515 19.36 -53.46 10.69
CA LEU A 515 20.23 -52.28 10.56
C LEU A 515 19.46 -51.01 10.14
N SER A 516 18.37 -51.17 9.38
CA SER A 516 17.49 -50.05 8.97
C SER A 516 16.68 -49.50 10.15
N ILE A 517 16.18 -50.37 11.02
CA ILE A 517 15.41 -49.99 12.19
C ILE A 517 16.30 -49.30 13.23
N ASP A 518 17.51 -49.80 13.45
CA ASP A 518 18.45 -49.22 14.43
C ASP A 518 18.93 -47.81 13.99
N THR A 519 19.09 -47.60 12.69
CA THR A 519 19.40 -46.27 12.12
C THR A 519 18.22 -45.31 12.27
N SER A 520 16.99 -45.78 12.07
CA SER A 520 15.76 -44.99 12.20
C SER A 520 15.48 -44.60 13.66
N VAL A 521 15.68 -45.52 14.61
CA VAL A 521 15.59 -45.26 16.06
C VAL A 521 16.67 -44.27 16.50
N THR A 522 17.87 -44.33 15.93
CA THR A 522 18.96 -43.38 16.23
C THR A 522 18.66 -41.98 15.68
N ILE A 523 18.04 -41.89 14.51
CA ILE A 523 17.58 -40.61 13.92
C ILE A 523 16.44 -40.01 14.77
N ILE A 524 15.44 -40.82 15.15
CA ILE A 524 14.33 -40.39 16.02
C ILE A 524 14.84 -39.94 17.39
N ASN A 525 15.79 -40.67 17.99
CA ASN A 525 16.39 -40.27 19.26
C ASN A 525 17.23 -38.99 19.13
N ARG A 526 17.97 -38.78 18.03
CA ARG A 526 18.62 -37.49 17.76
C ARG A 526 17.60 -36.36 17.56
N GLN A 527 16.46 -36.65 16.96
CA GLN A 527 15.36 -35.69 16.77
C GLN A 527 14.74 -35.28 18.12
N LEU A 528 14.44 -36.25 18.99
CA LEU A 528 13.96 -36.02 20.37
C LEU A 528 14.97 -35.23 21.20
N ILE A 529 16.27 -35.47 21.02
CA ILE A 529 17.33 -34.69 21.69
C ILE A 529 17.38 -33.26 21.15
N LYS A 530 17.17 -33.05 19.84
CA LYS A 530 17.07 -31.70 19.25
C LYS A 530 15.83 -30.96 19.76
N GLU A 531 14.67 -31.62 19.82
CA GLU A 531 13.41 -31.04 20.34
C GLU A 531 13.50 -30.71 21.83
N ASN A 532 14.11 -31.56 22.64
CA ASN A 532 14.36 -31.22 24.05
C ASN A 532 15.34 -30.05 24.19
N LYS A 533 16.30 -29.89 23.27
CA LYS A 533 17.23 -28.76 23.27
C LYS A 533 16.55 -27.46 22.83
N THR A 534 15.64 -27.50 21.86
CA THR A 534 14.85 -26.33 21.43
C THR A 534 13.78 -25.96 22.47
N SER A 535 13.13 -26.93 23.12
CA SER A 535 12.22 -26.66 24.25
C SER A 535 12.96 -26.00 25.42
N LYS A 536 14.20 -26.42 25.70
CA LYS A 536 15.05 -25.78 26.71
C LYS A 536 15.48 -24.36 26.29
N GLN A 537 15.77 -24.13 25.01
CA GLN A 537 16.02 -22.78 24.47
C GLN A 537 14.76 -21.89 24.53
N LEU A 538 13.56 -22.46 24.35
CA LEU A 538 12.29 -21.77 24.47
C LEU A 538 12.05 -21.35 25.93
N GLU A 539 12.32 -22.23 26.90
CA GLU A 539 12.31 -21.90 28.33
C GLU A 539 13.34 -20.81 28.67
N GLU A 540 14.56 -20.88 28.14
CA GLU A 540 15.59 -19.86 28.34
C GLU A 540 15.19 -18.51 27.72
N THR A 541 14.53 -18.53 26.55
CA THR A 541 14.02 -17.32 25.88
C THR A 541 12.84 -16.72 26.63
N LEU A 542 11.92 -17.55 27.15
CA LEU A 542 10.82 -17.11 28.02
C LEU A 542 11.35 -16.54 29.34
N THR A 543 12.38 -17.15 29.92
CA THR A 543 13.06 -16.67 31.13
C THR A 543 13.77 -15.34 30.87
N THR A 544 14.38 -15.17 29.69
CA THR A 544 15.03 -13.93 29.26
C THR A 544 13.99 -12.83 29.00
N SER A 545 12.86 -13.16 28.35
CA SER A 545 11.70 -12.27 28.20
C SER A 545 11.13 -11.84 29.55
N TYR A 546 11.03 -12.75 30.52
CA TYR A 546 10.60 -12.45 31.89
C TYR A 546 11.59 -11.52 32.62
N ARG A 547 12.90 -11.72 32.45
CA ARG A 547 13.94 -10.83 33.00
C ARG A 547 13.88 -9.43 32.38
N ILE A 548 13.64 -9.33 31.06
CA ILE A 548 13.45 -8.05 30.37
C ILE A 548 12.17 -7.35 30.88
N ARG A 549 11.05 -8.07 31.02
CA ARG A 549 9.81 -7.52 31.62
C ARG A 549 10.04 -6.98 33.03
N ARG A 550 10.79 -7.71 33.85
CA ARG A 550 11.14 -7.27 35.21
C ARG A 550 12.01 -6.00 35.18
N GLY A 551 12.98 -5.92 34.28
CA GLY A 551 13.81 -4.73 34.06
C GLY A 551 12.98 -3.50 33.71
N ILE A 552 12.14 -3.61 32.68
CA ILE A 552 11.25 -2.53 32.23
C ILE A 552 10.29 -2.11 33.34
N LYS A 553 9.73 -3.06 34.10
CA LYS A 553 8.84 -2.76 35.22
C LYS A 553 9.54 -1.99 36.34
N MET A 554 10.76 -2.38 36.71
CA MET A 554 11.56 -1.66 37.71
C MET A 554 11.91 -0.23 37.27
N GLU A 555 12.15 -0.03 35.98
CA GLU A 555 12.47 1.29 35.42
C GLU A 555 11.24 2.20 35.35
N ILE A 556 10.07 1.65 35.02
CA ILE A 556 8.78 2.36 35.12
C ILE A 556 8.48 2.74 36.57
N ASP A 557 8.66 1.82 37.51
CA ASP A 557 8.41 2.08 38.94
C ASP A 557 9.39 3.13 39.48
N HIS A 558 10.66 3.12 39.03
CA HIS A 558 11.65 4.14 39.39
C HIS A 558 11.28 5.53 38.83
N LEU A 559 10.84 5.61 37.57
CA LEU A 559 10.37 6.84 36.94
C LEU A 559 9.12 7.40 37.63
N GLN A 560 8.19 6.53 38.05
CA GLN A 560 7.03 6.94 38.83
C GLN A 560 7.43 7.51 40.20
N LEU A 561 8.41 6.90 40.87
CA LEU A 561 8.90 7.33 42.19
C LEU A 561 9.60 8.70 42.11
N LEU A 562 10.34 8.97 41.04
CA LEU A 562 10.95 10.27 40.74
C LEU A 562 9.91 11.36 40.43
N LEU A 563 8.77 10.99 39.85
CA LEU A 563 7.67 11.90 39.57
C LEU A 563 6.85 12.24 40.83
N THR A 564 6.65 11.29 41.75
CA THR A 564 5.97 11.54 43.03
C THR A 564 6.80 12.27 44.07
N ASN A 565 8.14 12.24 43.99
CA ASN A 565 9.02 12.98 44.91
C ASN A 565 9.31 14.43 44.47
N LYS A 566 8.71 14.89 43.38
CA LYS A 566 8.83 16.26 42.85
C LYS A 566 7.55 17.10 43.01
N SER A 567 6.54 16.61 43.74
CA SER A 567 5.33 17.36 44.12
C SER A 567 5.41 17.89 45.54
#